data_AF-A0A7W8NRA3-F1
#
_entry.id   AF-A0A7W8NRA3-F1
#
_cell.length_a   1.000
_cell.length_b   1.000
_cell.length_c   1.000
_cell.angle_alpha   90.00
_cell.angle_beta   90.00
_cell.angle_gamma   90.00
#
_symmetry.space_group_name_H-M   'P 1'
#
loop_
_entity.id
_entity.type
_entity.pdbx_description
1 polymer ?
#
loop_
_entity_poly.entity_id
_entity_poly.type
_entity_poly.pdbx_seq_one_letter_code
_entity_poly.pdbx_strand_id
1 'polypeptide(L)'
;MRILGHRTHRTVRLWRSVAAGLTGLALTCAPRTEAATPIKYAGPIVIFKGGVYRGNWESQNARVPAVTITTAQPVTIEYSNIRSRGPLIYSAFHKANVTVRNTRGEALNPNRPLKEYRLPGRFVQLEEFGSATIENNELMGTSGIYLRDYKGLPKSGQTVKIVRNRARNIDGRYSIGVGKYSDTRYHLVQFVQFNQVRRIPNVEIAWNEVINEPGKSRVEEVISMYLSSGVPSSSIKIHDNYIQGAYNVQPTKLDYGGAGMNLGDGLAKKPGDAASYIRAYNNQIVGTNSGIALSAGHDILAYNNRLISSGYLPDGRAIRGQNVGIYVWDFYNNKKYKTFYNVIARDNLVGWSKPLQRFGGQNPFWFPDCDRDSRGKSKCVNNRTVPGTITLGMEKAEYTRWQTKLRAAGLRVGVLPK
;
A
#
# COMPACT_ATOMS: atom_id res chain seq x y z
N MET A 1 -31.69 -14.07 69.90
CA MET A 1 -32.56 -15.24 69.63
C MET A 1 -31.71 -16.25 68.86
N ARG A 2 -31.37 -17.38 69.51
CA ARG A 2 -30.55 -18.49 69.00
C ARG A 2 -31.28 -19.22 67.86
N ILE A 3 -30.52 -19.86 66.97
CA ILE A 3 -30.66 -21.28 66.58
C ILE A 3 -29.30 -21.78 66.01
N LEU A 4 -28.79 -22.87 66.60
CA LEU A 4 -27.66 -23.72 66.15
C LEU A 4 -28.12 -24.60 64.96
N GLY A 5 -27.34 -25.32 64.15
CA GLY A 5 -25.95 -25.81 64.10
C GLY A 5 -25.92 -26.82 62.93
N HIS A 6 -24.78 -27.10 62.27
CA HIS A 6 -24.01 -28.34 62.49
C HIS A 6 -22.67 -28.33 61.75
N ARG A 7 -21.73 -29.10 62.31
CA ARG A 7 -20.29 -29.25 61.99
C ARG A 7 -20.04 -30.14 60.77
N THR A 8 -18.85 -29.98 60.17
CA THR A 8 -17.85 -31.08 60.04
C THR A 8 -16.43 -30.53 59.89
N HIS A 9 -15.50 -31.08 60.67
CA HIS A 9 -14.06 -30.80 60.67
C HIS A 9 -13.31 -31.67 59.64
N ARG A 10 -12.25 -31.14 59.02
CA ARG A 10 -11.04 -31.89 58.67
C ARG A 10 -9.79 -31.00 58.76
N THR A 11 -8.81 -31.52 59.48
CA THR A 11 -7.47 -31.02 59.84
C THR A 11 -6.46 -31.17 58.71
N VAL A 12 -5.53 -30.23 58.51
CA VAL A 12 -4.16 -30.53 58.01
C VAL A 12 -3.12 -29.55 58.60
N ARG A 13 -1.95 -30.14 58.89
CA ARG A 13 -0.74 -29.73 59.62
C ARG A 13 0.03 -28.52 59.05
N LEU A 14 0.65 -27.77 59.97
CA LEU A 14 1.86 -26.98 59.75
C LEU A 14 3.08 -27.91 59.59
N TRP A 15 3.92 -27.68 58.58
CA TRP A 15 5.34 -28.04 58.59
C TRP A 15 6.18 -26.86 58.08
N ARG A 16 7.05 -26.34 58.95
CA ARG A 16 8.22 -25.53 58.61
C ARG A 16 9.28 -26.46 58.04
N SER A 17 9.91 -26.08 56.93
CA SER A 17 11.15 -26.71 56.47
C SER A 17 12.21 -25.64 56.20
N VAL A 18 13.39 -25.99 56.65
CA VAL A 18 14.62 -25.20 56.83
C VAL A 18 15.31 -24.96 55.49
N ALA A 19 15.85 -23.76 55.32
CA ALA A 19 16.71 -23.39 54.20
C ALA A 19 18.08 -24.07 54.32
N ALA A 20 18.47 -24.81 53.28
CA ALA A 20 19.84 -25.26 53.08
C ALA A 20 20.40 -24.54 51.84
N GLY A 21 21.51 -23.83 52.04
CA GLY A 21 22.21 -23.07 51.00
C GLY A 21 22.85 -23.98 49.96
N LEU A 22 22.64 -23.62 48.69
CA LEU A 22 23.40 -24.09 47.54
C LEU A 22 23.80 -22.84 46.75
N THR A 23 25.06 -22.43 46.91
CA THR A 23 25.72 -21.41 46.10
C THR A 23 25.97 -21.98 44.70
N GLY A 24 24.96 -21.92 43.84
CA GLY A 24 25.12 -22.12 42.40
C GLY A 24 25.65 -20.84 41.76
N LEU A 25 26.89 -20.88 41.23
CA LEU A 25 27.35 -19.87 40.28
C LEU A 25 26.41 -19.88 39.07
N ALA A 26 25.49 -18.92 39.00
CA ALA A 26 24.72 -18.66 37.80
C ALA A 26 25.66 -18.03 36.76
N LEU A 27 26.14 -18.84 35.81
CA LEU A 27 26.68 -18.30 34.56
C LEU A 27 25.56 -17.54 33.86
N THR A 28 25.58 -16.22 33.98
CA THR A 28 24.75 -15.33 33.17
C THR A 28 25.29 -15.36 31.74
N CYS A 29 24.74 -16.26 30.92
CA CYS A 29 24.95 -16.20 29.48
C CYS A 29 24.17 -15.00 28.94
N ALA A 30 24.78 -13.81 29.02
CA ALA A 30 24.25 -12.62 28.36
C ALA A 30 24.18 -12.91 26.85
N PRO A 31 23.03 -12.77 26.19
CA PRO A 31 22.96 -12.94 24.75
C PRO A 31 23.87 -11.90 24.11
N ARG A 32 24.91 -12.38 23.42
CA ARG A 32 25.72 -11.54 22.53
C ARG A 32 24.77 -11.01 21.46
N THR A 33 24.37 -9.74 21.57
CA THR A 33 23.86 -8.99 20.42
C THR A 33 25.03 -8.85 19.46
N GLU A 34 25.13 -9.81 18.55
CA GLU A 34 26.05 -9.73 17.43
C GLU A 34 25.67 -8.48 16.63
N ALA A 35 26.50 -7.44 16.73
CA ALA A 35 26.26 -6.20 16.01
C ALA A 35 26.23 -6.53 14.52
N ALA A 36 25.09 -6.29 13.87
CA ALA A 36 24.94 -6.54 12.44
C ALA A 36 26.07 -5.82 11.69
N THR A 37 26.84 -6.57 10.91
CA THR A 37 27.95 -6.01 10.13
C THR A 37 27.41 -4.90 9.21
N PRO A 38 28.02 -3.70 9.21
CA PRO A 38 27.56 -2.60 8.36
C PRO A 38 27.55 -3.02 6.88
N ILE A 39 26.42 -2.80 6.19
CA ILE A 39 26.28 -3.11 4.76
C ILE A 39 27.20 -2.18 3.96
N LYS A 40 28.17 -2.74 3.25
CA LYS A 40 29.00 -1.99 2.29
C LYS A 40 28.25 -1.85 0.97
N TYR A 41 28.11 -0.61 0.49
CA TYR A 41 27.46 -0.29 -0.78
C TYR A 41 28.49 0.01 -1.87
N ALA A 42 28.26 -0.51 -3.07
CA ALA A 42 28.91 -0.08 -4.31
C ALA A 42 28.17 1.14 -4.88
N GLY A 43 28.84 1.88 -5.78
CA GLY A 43 28.21 2.97 -6.52
C GLY A 43 27.12 2.48 -7.50
N PRO A 44 26.50 3.41 -8.25
CA PRO A 44 25.48 3.08 -9.23
C PRO A 44 25.96 2.09 -10.30
N ILE A 45 25.05 1.25 -10.80
CA ILE A 45 25.33 0.30 -11.89
C ILE A 45 24.40 0.50 -13.09
N VAL A 46 24.88 0.10 -14.26
CA VAL A 46 24.11 0.03 -15.51
C VAL A 46 24.10 -1.42 -16.01
N ILE A 47 22.91 -1.96 -16.25
CA ILE A 47 22.67 -3.33 -16.71
C ILE A 47 22.33 -3.30 -18.21
N PHE A 48 23.26 -3.77 -19.04
CA PHE A 48 23.15 -3.78 -20.51
C PHE A 48 22.81 -5.17 -21.09
N LYS A 49 22.84 -6.24 -20.28
CA LYS A 49 22.51 -7.61 -20.67
C LYS A 49 21.53 -8.23 -19.68
N GLY A 50 20.76 -9.21 -20.15
CA GLY A 50 19.90 -10.01 -19.28
C GLY A 50 20.73 -10.86 -18.32
N GLY A 51 20.10 -11.26 -17.22
CA GLY A 51 20.77 -12.08 -16.20
C GLY A 51 20.22 -11.84 -14.79
N VAL A 52 20.86 -12.48 -13.82
CA VAL A 52 20.55 -12.35 -12.39
C VAL A 52 21.62 -11.50 -11.72
N TYR A 53 21.20 -10.44 -11.03
CA TYR A 53 22.04 -9.45 -10.38
C TYR A 53 21.75 -9.47 -8.88
N ARG A 54 22.83 -9.54 -8.09
CA ARG A 54 22.79 -9.46 -6.62
C ARG A 54 23.86 -8.49 -6.15
N GLY A 55 23.52 -7.59 -5.23
CA GLY A 55 24.48 -6.63 -4.72
C GLY A 55 23.88 -5.59 -3.80
N ASN A 56 24.76 -4.71 -3.31
CA ASN A 56 24.37 -3.56 -2.52
C ASN A 56 24.76 -2.31 -3.31
N TRP A 57 23.80 -1.55 -3.81
CA TRP A 57 24.06 -0.38 -4.67
C TRP A 57 23.50 0.90 -4.07
N GLU A 58 24.27 1.97 -4.20
CA GLU A 58 23.92 3.28 -3.69
C GLU A 58 24.12 4.37 -4.73
N SER A 59 23.16 5.29 -4.81
CA SER A 59 23.37 6.60 -5.45
C SER A 59 23.21 7.74 -4.47
N GLN A 60 24.28 8.54 -4.33
CA GLN A 60 24.29 9.79 -3.56
C GLN A 60 23.92 11.01 -4.43
N ASN A 61 23.61 10.82 -5.71
CA ASN A 61 23.22 11.88 -6.63
C ASN A 61 21.72 11.76 -6.95
N ALA A 62 20.93 12.78 -6.62
CA ALA A 62 19.48 12.80 -6.83
C ALA A 62 19.04 12.73 -8.31
N ARG A 63 19.97 12.80 -9.26
CA ARG A 63 19.71 12.68 -10.71
C ARG A 63 20.14 11.33 -11.30
N VAL A 64 20.82 10.49 -10.53
CA VAL A 64 21.38 9.21 -11.01
C VAL A 64 20.69 8.08 -10.26
N PRO A 65 20.04 7.13 -10.96
CA PRO A 65 19.50 5.94 -10.31
C PRO A 65 20.59 5.06 -9.71
N ALA A 66 20.31 4.31 -8.65
CA ALA A 66 21.28 3.33 -8.12
C ALA A 66 21.46 2.14 -9.09
N VAL A 67 20.40 1.73 -9.77
CA VAL A 67 20.42 0.70 -10.82
C VAL A 67 19.68 1.22 -12.05
N THR A 68 20.36 1.25 -13.19
CA THR A 68 19.75 1.58 -14.50
C THR A 68 19.75 0.35 -15.39
N ILE A 69 18.59 0.00 -15.96
CA ILE A 69 18.45 -1.13 -16.88
C ILE A 69 18.29 -0.59 -18.31
N THR A 70 19.12 -1.04 -19.24
CA THR A 70 19.15 -0.58 -20.64
C THR A 70 19.09 -1.75 -21.62
N THR A 71 18.20 -2.71 -21.35
CA THR A 71 18.00 -3.90 -22.17
C THR A 71 16.57 -4.42 -22.06
N ALA A 72 16.09 -5.08 -23.11
CA ALA A 72 14.82 -5.81 -23.12
C ALA A 72 14.98 -7.30 -22.75
N GLN A 73 16.23 -7.78 -22.63
CA GLN A 73 16.49 -9.12 -22.13
C GLN A 73 16.01 -9.24 -20.67
N PRO A 74 15.56 -10.42 -20.21
CA PRO A 74 15.11 -10.59 -18.83
C PRO A 74 16.21 -10.23 -17.81
N VAL A 75 15.90 -9.30 -16.91
CA VAL A 75 16.77 -8.90 -15.80
C VAL A 75 16.10 -9.25 -14.48
N THR A 76 16.79 -10.01 -13.63
CA THR A 76 16.36 -10.29 -12.26
C THR A 76 17.31 -9.61 -11.28
N ILE A 77 16.79 -8.75 -10.42
CA ILE A 77 17.49 -8.20 -9.27
C ILE A 77 16.96 -8.91 -8.03
N GLU A 78 17.83 -9.57 -7.28
CA GLU A 78 17.40 -10.31 -6.09
C GLU A 78 18.37 -10.28 -4.92
N TYR A 79 17.85 -10.50 -3.72
CA TYR A 79 18.63 -10.56 -2.48
C TYR A 79 19.61 -9.40 -2.32
N SER A 80 19.14 -8.21 -2.67
CA SER A 80 19.95 -6.99 -2.81
C SER A 80 19.53 -5.93 -1.78
N ASN A 81 20.44 -4.98 -1.51
CA ASN A 81 20.12 -3.76 -0.76
C ASN A 81 20.37 -2.55 -1.64
N ILE A 82 19.37 -1.71 -1.84
CA ILE A 82 19.46 -0.58 -2.75
C ILE A 82 19.05 0.67 -2.01
N ARG A 83 19.89 1.71 -2.07
CA ARG A 83 19.52 3.03 -1.55
C ARG A 83 19.86 4.14 -2.52
N SER A 84 19.05 5.18 -2.59
CA SER A 84 19.26 6.23 -3.59
C SER A 84 18.65 7.56 -3.17
N ARG A 85 19.34 8.66 -3.48
CA ARG A 85 18.79 10.02 -3.44
C ARG A 85 17.90 10.33 -4.66
N GLY A 86 18.03 9.56 -5.73
CA GLY A 86 17.16 9.57 -6.92
C GLY A 86 16.37 8.26 -7.01
N PRO A 87 15.88 7.85 -8.18
CA PRO A 87 15.28 6.53 -8.38
C PRO A 87 16.20 5.40 -7.90
N LEU A 88 15.63 4.30 -7.39
CA LEU A 88 16.41 3.15 -6.95
C LEU A 88 16.71 2.24 -8.15
N ILE A 89 15.66 1.71 -8.79
CA ILE A 89 15.73 0.92 -10.01
C ILE A 89 14.96 1.65 -11.10
N TYR A 90 15.63 1.96 -12.20
CA TYR A 90 15.07 2.74 -13.31
C TYR A 90 15.27 2.05 -14.66
N SER A 91 14.26 2.14 -15.51
CA SER A 91 14.38 1.85 -16.94
C SER A 91 13.45 2.75 -17.75
N ALA A 92 13.97 3.28 -18.85
CA ALA A 92 13.17 3.79 -19.96
C ALA A 92 13.44 3.01 -21.25
N PHE A 93 14.03 1.83 -21.14
CA PHE A 93 14.31 0.99 -22.29
C PHE A 93 13.02 0.35 -22.81
N HIS A 94 12.75 0.50 -24.10
CA HIS A 94 11.57 -0.10 -24.72
C HIS A 94 11.48 -1.61 -24.43
N LYS A 95 10.33 -2.05 -23.90
CA LYS A 95 10.05 -3.45 -23.51
C LYS A 95 10.96 -4.03 -22.41
N ALA A 96 11.45 -3.23 -21.47
CA ALA A 96 12.20 -3.76 -20.31
C ALA A 96 11.45 -4.90 -19.60
N ASN A 97 12.13 -6.02 -19.34
CA ASN A 97 11.58 -7.18 -18.65
C ASN A 97 12.29 -7.36 -17.31
N VAL A 98 11.61 -6.99 -16.22
CA VAL A 98 12.26 -6.82 -14.93
C VAL A 98 11.59 -7.68 -13.87
N THR A 99 12.39 -8.49 -13.17
CA THR A 99 12.01 -9.12 -11.91
C THR A 99 12.82 -8.48 -10.78
N VAL A 100 12.16 -8.02 -9.72
CA VAL A 100 12.79 -7.56 -8.49
C VAL A 100 12.20 -8.36 -7.34
N ARG A 101 13.03 -9.15 -6.65
CA ARG A 101 12.53 -9.99 -5.55
C ARG A 101 13.46 -10.09 -4.37
N ASN A 102 12.91 -10.30 -3.18
CA ASN A 102 13.69 -10.45 -1.94
C ASN A 102 14.72 -9.31 -1.75
N THR A 103 14.37 -8.09 -2.17
CA THR A 103 15.27 -6.94 -2.20
C THR A 103 14.75 -5.85 -1.26
N ARG A 104 15.66 -5.19 -0.56
CA ARG A 104 15.37 -4.03 0.29
C ARG A 104 15.73 -2.74 -0.44
N GLY A 105 14.79 -1.82 -0.52
CA GLY A 105 14.94 -0.49 -1.09
C GLY A 105 14.71 0.61 -0.06
N GLU A 106 15.67 1.51 0.10
CA GLU A 106 15.58 2.68 0.98
C GLU A 106 15.79 3.97 0.17
N ALA A 107 14.82 4.87 0.17
CA ALA A 107 15.06 6.19 -0.40
C ALA A 107 15.76 7.10 0.60
N LEU A 108 16.78 7.80 0.10
CA LEU A 108 17.49 8.84 0.84
C LEU A 108 16.85 10.19 0.51
N ASN A 109 16.91 11.13 1.46
CA ASN A 109 16.55 12.51 1.16
C ASN A 109 17.44 13.03 0.02
N PRO A 110 16.86 13.61 -1.06
CA PRO A 110 17.63 14.14 -2.18
C PRO A 110 18.69 15.18 -1.81
N ASN A 111 18.54 15.84 -0.65
CA ASN A 111 19.40 16.91 -0.15
C ASN A 111 19.54 18.06 -1.14
N ARG A 112 18.45 18.39 -1.84
CA ARG A 112 18.36 19.49 -2.82
C ARG A 112 17.45 20.61 -2.31
N PRO A 113 17.72 21.87 -2.68
CA PRO A 113 16.82 22.97 -2.38
C PRO A 113 15.48 22.82 -3.11
N LEU A 114 14.42 23.44 -2.56
CA LEU A 114 13.05 23.33 -3.09
C LEU A 114 12.94 23.70 -4.58
N LYS A 115 13.73 24.68 -5.05
CA LYS A 115 13.73 25.14 -6.45
C LYS A 115 14.08 24.05 -7.49
N GLU A 116 14.67 22.93 -7.05
CA GLU A 116 14.97 21.79 -7.92
C GLU A 116 13.89 20.71 -7.93
N TYR A 117 12.85 20.84 -7.11
CA TYR A 117 11.69 19.95 -7.06
C TYR A 117 12.07 18.45 -7.00
N ARG A 118 13.09 18.11 -6.21
CA ARG A 118 13.52 16.72 -6.01
C ARG A 118 12.80 16.09 -4.84
N LEU A 119 12.36 14.85 -5.01
CA LEU A 119 11.68 14.05 -4.01
C LEU A 119 12.39 12.69 -3.86
N PRO A 120 12.09 11.89 -2.83
CA PRO A 120 12.60 10.52 -2.70
C PRO A 120 12.36 9.70 -3.96
N GLY A 121 13.30 8.82 -4.33
CA GLY A 121 13.17 8.01 -5.53
C GLY A 121 12.05 6.98 -5.48
N ARG A 122 11.51 6.61 -6.65
CA ARG A 122 10.72 5.39 -6.82
C ARG A 122 11.61 4.16 -6.54
N PHE A 123 11.04 3.12 -5.93
CA PHE A 123 11.71 1.83 -5.77
C PHE A 123 11.98 1.20 -7.13
N VAL A 124 10.95 1.13 -7.97
CA VAL A 124 11.01 0.71 -9.37
C VAL A 124 10.27 1.74 -10.20
N GLN A 125 10.92 2.25 -11.24
CA GLN A 125 10.33 3.16 -12.23
C GLN A 125 10.61 2.63 -13.62
N LEU A 126 9.56 2.18 -14.31
CA LEU A 126 9.63 1.69 -15.68
C LEU A 126 8.76 2.60 -16.57
N GLU A 127 9.38 3.34 -17.48
CA GLU A 127 8.68 4.27 -18.38
C GLU A 127 8.04 3.59 -19.59
N GLU A 128 8.62 2.48 -20.03
CA GLU A 128 8.13 1.54 -21.03
C GLU A 128 8.60 0.13 -20.63
N PHE A 129 7.71 -0.86 -20.64
CA PHE A 129 8.08 -2.20 -20.17
C PHE A 129 7.34 -3.34 -20.86
N GLY A 130 8.00 -4.48 -20.94
CA GLY A 130 7.43 -5.73 -21.43
C GLY A 130 6.78 -6.51 -20.31
N SER A 131 7.43 -6.63 -19.14
CA SER A 131 6.86 -7.28 -17.95
C SER A 131 7.55 -6.81 -16.69
N ALA A 132 6.83 -6.88 -15.57
CA ALA A 132 7.35 -6.50 -14.25
C ALA A 132 6.86 -7.47 -13.17
N THR A 133 7.79 -8.16 -12.52
CA THR A 133 7.50 -8.95 -11.31
C THR A 133 8.22 -8.30 -10.14
N ILE A 134 7.47 -7.75 -9.19
CA ILE A 134 8.00 -7.05 -8.02
C ILE A 134 7.42 -7.77 -6.81
N GLU A 135 8.18 -8.72 -6.26
CA GLU A 135 7.67 -9.61 -5.22
C GLU A 135 8.56 -9.70 -3.99
N ASN A 136 7.94 -9.83 -2.80
CA ASN A 136 8.70 -10.08 -1.57
C ASN A 136 9.81 -9.04 -1.30
N ASN A 137 9.55 -7.76 -1.59
CA ASN A 137 10.49 -6.67 -1.35
C ASN A 137 10.10 -5.83 -0.14
N GLU A 138 11.06 -5.06 0.36
CA GLU A 138 10.81 -4.02 1.36
C GLU A 138 11.13 -2.63 0.80
N LEU A 139 10.19 -1.69 0.92
CA LEU A 139 10.29 -0.33 0.41
C LEU A 139 10.16 0.66 1.57
N MET A 140 11.19 1.46 1.83
CA MET A 140 11.21 2.41 2.95
C MET A 140 11.41 3.83 2.45
N GLY A 141 10.47 4.74 2.75
CA GLY A 141 10.59 6.16 2.40
C GLY A 141 10.54 6.47 0.89
N THR A 142 10.40 5.44 0.05
CA THR A 142 10.43 5.58 -1.41
C THR A 142 9.17 6.27 -1.92
N SER A 143 9.21 6.74 -3.17
CA SER A 143 8.00 7.16 -3.89
C SER A 143 7.18 5.99 -4.44
N GLY A 144 7.46 4.75 -4.04
CA GLY A 144 6.75 3.54 -4.48
C GLY A 144 7.15 3.06 -5.87
N ILE A 145 6.23 2.39 -6.56
CA ILE A 145 6.42 1.73 -7.86
C ILE A 145 5.67 2.52 -8.93
N TYR A 146 6.36 2.85 -10.01
CA TYR A 146 5.79 3.54 -11.15
C TYR A 146 5.96 2.71 -12.42
N LEU A 147 4.84 2.40 -13.08
CA LEU A 147 4.81 1.67 -14.33
C LEU A 147 4.03 2.49 -15.35
N ARG A 148 4.67 2.85 -16.45
CA ARG A 148 4.05 3.54 -17.59
C ARG A 148 4.18 2.70 -18.86
N ASP A 149 3.15 2.77 -19.69
CA ASP A 149 3.16 2.31 -21.09
C ASP A 149 3.66 0.86 -21.29
N TYR A 150 2.73 -0.08 -21.14
CA TYR A 150 2.99 -1.50 -21.37
C TYR A 150 3.19 -1.81 -22.87
N LYS A 151 4.33 -2.41 -23.19
CA LYS A 151 4.77 -2.83 -24.53
C LYS A 151 4.90 -4.35 -24.67
N GLY A 152 4.48 -5.12 -23.67
CA GLY A 152 4.68 -6.56 -23.63
C GLY A 152 3.85 -7.34 -24.66
N LEU A 153 4.15 -8.63 -24.75
CA LEU A 153 3.50 -9.62 -25.59
C LEU A 153 2.69 -10.58 -24.69
N PRO A 154 1.38 -10.35 -24.51
CA PRO A 154 0.53 -11.19 -23.66
C PRO A 154 0.58 -12.69 -23.95
N LYS A 155 0.69 -13.07 -25.24
CA LYS A 155 0.78 -14.48 -25.67
C LYS A 155 2.02 -15.20 -25.12
N SER A 156 3.04 -14.44 -24.73
CA SER A 156 4.29 -14.93 -24.16
C SER A 156 4.29 -14.90 -22.62
N GLY A 157 3.14 -14.69 -21.98
CA GLY A 157 2.99 -14.64 -20.52
C GLY A 157 3.48 -13.33 -19.89
N GLN A 158 3.88 -12.34 -20.70
CA GLN A 158 4.32 -11.05 -20.19
C GLN A 158 3.16 -10.30 -19.53
N THR A 159 3.37 -9.88 -18.29
CA THR A 159 2.34 -9.24 -17.44
C THR A 159 3.01 -8.46 -16.29
N VAL A 160 2.20 -7.98 -15.34
CA VAL A 160 2.64 -7.35 -14.10
C VAL A 160 2.19 -8.15 -12.88
N LYS A 161 3.13 -8.44 -11.99
CA LYS A 161 2.88 -9.01 -10.65
C LYS A 161 3.53 -8.09 -9.61
N ILE A 162 2.73 -7.55 -8.70
CA ILE A 162 3.21 -6.76 -7.56
C ILE A 162 2.67 -7.42 -6.30
N VAL A 163 3.42 -8.35 -5.73
CA VAL A 163 2.89 -9.25 -4.71
C VAL A 163 3.76 -9.35 -3.47
N ARG A 164 3.13 -9.45 -2.29
CA ARG A 164 3.83 -9.75 -1.03
C ARG A 164 4.94 -8.74 -0.66
N ASN A 165 4.84 -7.49 -1.10
CA ASN A 165 5.80 -6.46 -0.72
C ASN A 165 5.40 -5.79 0.60
N ARG A 166 6.39 -5.33 1.37
CA ARG A 166 6.22 -4.51 2.56
C ARG A 166 6.67 -3.09 2.23
N ALA A 167 5.77 -2.12 2.32
CA ALA A 167 6.07 -0.71 2.12
C ALA A 167 5.83 0.09 3.40
N ARG A 168 6.71 1.07 3.63
CA ARG A 168 6.66 2.02 4.74
C ARG A 168 6.86 3.44 4.22
N ASN A 169 5.93 4.32 4.57
CA ASN A 169 6.06 5.77 4.40
C ASN A 169 6.36 6.18 2.95
N ILE A 170 5.44 5.88 2.03
CA ILE A 170 5.53 6.32 0.64
C ILE A 170 5.46 7.83 0.57
N ASP A 171 6.48 8.48 0.01
CA ASP A 171 6.70 9.91 0.22
C ASP A 171 6.96 10.71 -1.05
N GLY A 172 6.06 11.65 -1.33
CA GLY A 172 6.17 12.59 -2.45
C GLY A 172 6.65 13.98 -2.07
N ARG A 173 6.98 14.26 -0.79
CA ARG A 173 7.44 15.58 -0.37
C ARG A 173 8.71 15.98 -1.10
N TYR A 174 8.79 17.23 -1.54
CA TYR A 174 10.03 17.76 -2.07
C TYR A 174 11.05 17.97 -0.96
N SER A 175 12.31 17.66 -1.24
CA SER A 175 13.46 18.06 -0.44
C SER A 175 13.57 19.58 -0.41
N ILE A 176 13.93 20.12 0.75
CA ILE A 176 14.19 21.55 0.96
C ILE A 176 15.60 21.83 1.49
N GLY A 177 16.46 20.81 1.49
CA GLY A 177 17.84 20.88 1.99
C GLY A 177 18.23 19.57 2.66
N VAL A 178 19.41 19.57 3.30
CA VAL A 178 19.97 18.37 3.92
C VAL A 178 19.00 17.78 4.96
N GLY A 179 18.52 16.56 4.70
CA GLY A 179 17.64 15.81 5.60
C GLY A 179 16.26 16.41 5.84
N LYS A 180 15.86 17.45 5.08
CA LYS A 180 14.60 18.18 5.30
C LYS A 180 13.66 18.01 4.12
N TYR A 181 12.37 17.86 4.43
CA TYR A 181 11.28 17.79 3.46
C TYR A 181 10.34 18.98 3.63
N SER A 182 9.65 19.36 2.56
CA SER A 182 8.60 20.37 2.60
C SER A 182 7.32 19.79 3.22
N ASP A 183 6.67 20.60 4.06
CA ASP A 183 5.36 20.27 4.62
C ASP A 183 4.20 20.54 3.66
N THR A 184 4.42 21.39 2.64
CA THR A 184 3.35 21.92 1.79
C THR A 184 3.58 21.71 0.30
N ARG A 185 4.80 21.37 -0.12
CA ARG A 185 5.16 21.17 -1.53
C ARG A 185 5.55 19.72 -1.78
N TYR A 186 4.88 19.08 -2.72
CA TYR A 186 5.02 17.67 -3.00
C TYR A 186 4.70 17.36 -4.46
N HIS A 187 5.09 16.15 -4.87
CA HIS A 187 4.62 15.48 -6.09
C HIS A 187 3.62 14.38 -5.71
N LEU A 188 2.66 14.09 -6.58
CA LEU A 188 1.73 12.99 -6.37
C LEU A 188 2.45 11.66 -6.57
N VAL A 189 2.46 10.81 -5.55
CA VAL A 189 3.10 9.49 -5.60
C VAL A 189 2.19 8.45 -4.97
N GLN A 190 2.43 7.19 -5.33
CA GLN A 190 1.61 6.05 -4.95
C GLN A 190 2.56 4.90 -4.58
N PHE A 191 2.12 3.97 -3.74
CA PHE A 191 2.82 2.69 -3.60
C PHE A 191 2.85 1.95 -4.94
N VAL A 192 1.73 1.93 -5.66
CA VAL A 192 1.65 1.46 -7.05
C VAL A 192 0.93 2.51 -7.90
N GLN A 193 1.63 3.02 -8.92
CA GLN A 193 1.04 3.86 -9.95
C GLN A 193 1.14 3.14 -11.29
N PHE A 194 -0.01 2.85 -11.89
CA PHE A 194 -0.08 2.57 -13.32
C PHE A 194 -0.44 3.87 -14.03
N ASN A 195 0.35 4.23 -15.03
CA ASN A 195 0.11 5.39 -15.87
C ASN A 195 -0.06 4.92 -17.32
N GLN A 196 -1.30 4.90 -17.81
CA GLN A 196 -1.62 4.48 -19.18
C GLN A 196 -1.11 3.06 -19.51
N VAL A 197 -1.12 2.16 -18.52
CA VAL A 197 -0.82 0.74 -18.72
C VAL A 197 -2.10 0.07 -19.23
N ARG A 198 -2.19 -0.13 -20.55
CA ARG A 198 -3.45 -0.49 -21.20
C ARG A 198 -3.44 -1.91 -21.77
N ARG A 199 -4.63 -2.52 -21.80
CA ARG A 199 -4.91 -3.83 -22.43
C ARG A 199 -3.99 -4.94 -21.94
N ILE A 200 -3.62 -4.90 -20.67
CA ILE A 200 -2.71 -5.88 -20.08
C ILE A 200 -3.50 -7.02 -19.40
N PRO A 201 -3.35 -8.28 -19.83
CA PRO A 201 -3.97 -9.39 -19.12
C PRO A 201 -3.13 -9.86 -17.94
N ASN A 202 -3.77 -10.60 -17.04
CA ASN A 202 -3.17 -11.41 -15.98
C ASN A 202 -2.45 -10.61 -14.87
N VAL A 203 -2.72 -9.30 -14.79
CA VAL A 203 -2.16 -8.44 -13.76
C VAL A 203 -2.68 -8.82 -12.38
N GLU A 204 -1.77 -8.82 -11.41
CA GLU A 204 -2.10 -9.05 -10.00
C GLU A 204 -1.30 -8.13 -9.09
N ILE A 205 -2.02 -7.40 -8.24
CA ILE A 205 -1.49 -6.57 -7.17
C ILE A 205 -2.07 -7.13 -5.87
N ALA A 206 -1.31 -7.98 -5.17
CA ALA A 206 -1.88 -8.77 -4.08
C ALA A 206 -0.98 -8.98 -2.87
N TRP A 207 -1.62 -9.12 -1.70
CA TRP A 207 -0.92 -9.46 -0.45
C TRP A 207 0.20 -8.48 -0.05
N ASN A 208 0.12 -7.23 -0.51
CA ASN A 208 1.08 -6.20 -0.10
C ASN A 208 0.65 -5.58 1.23
N GLU A 209 1.63 -5.24 2.06
CA GLU A 209 1.45 -4.46 3.30
C GLU A 209 1.98 -3.05 3.07
N VAL A 210 1.13 -2.04 3.08
CA VAL A 210 1.53 -0.65 2.96
C VAL A 210 1.10 0.10 4.20
N ILE A 211 2.06 0.67 4.93
CA ILE A 211 1.77 1.48 6.11
C ILE A 211 2.45 2.84 5.93
N ASN A 212 1.65 3.90 5.90
CA ASN A 212 2.12 5.28 5.93
C ASN A 212 1.76 5.86 7.30
N GLU A 213 2.77 6.26 8.07
CA GLU A 213 2.59 6.85 9.38
C GLU A 213 2.26 8.34 9.25
N PRO A 214 1.38 8.88 10.12
CA PRO A 214 1.03 10.31 10.12
C PRO A 214 2.28 11.21 10.22
N GLY A 215 2.39 12.19 9.31
CA GLY A 215 3.49 13.16 9.27
C GLY A 215 4.84 12.61 8.81
N LYS A 216 4.96 11.30 8.58
CA LYS A 216 6.21 10.68 8.12
C LYS A 216 6.33 10.61 6.60
N SER A 217 5.25 10.80 5.85
CA SER A 217 5.27 10.80 4.38
C SER A 217 4.12 11.62 3.78
N ARG A 218 4.11 11.75 2.45
CA ARG A 218 3.03 12.32 1.66
C ARG A 218 2.72 11.49 0.41
N VAL A 219 1.96 10.41 0.59
CA VAL A 219 1.35 9.65 -0.51
C VAL A 219 0.13 10.39 -1.08
N GLU A 220 -0.29 10.16 -2.32
CA GLU A 220 -1.59 10.60 -2.84
C GLU A 220 -2.61 9.46 -2.66
N GLU A 221 -2.97 8.75 -3.73
CA GLU A 221 -3.56 7.41 -3.60
C GLU A 221 -2.48 6.39 -3.27
N VAL A 222 -2.78 5.37 -2.46
CA VAL A 222 -1.79 4.30 -2.24
C VAL A 222 -1.67 3.42 -3.49
N ILE A 223 -2.78 3.13 -4.17
CA ILE A 223 -2.79 2.45 -5.48
C ILE A 223 -3.62 3.28 -6.47
N SER A 224 -3.07 3.60 -7.64
CA SER A 224 -3.77 4.35 -8.70
C SER A 224 -3.68 3.67 -10.06
N MET A 225 -4.82 3.53 -10.73
CA MET A 225 -4.98 2.94 -12.06
C MET A 225 -5.26 4.01 -13.14
N TYR A 226 -4.45 5.07 -13.17
CA TYR A 226 -4.64 6.20 -14.09
C TYR A 226 -4.64 5.76 -15.55
N LEU A 227 -5.80 5.94 -16.22
CA LEU A 227 -6.05 5.58 -17.62
C LEU A 227 -5.54 4.17 -18.02
N SER A 228 -5.56 3.24 -17.07
CA SER A 228 -4.95 1.91 -17.20
C SER A 228 -6.02 0.81 -17.26
N SER A 229 -5.78 -0.24 -18.02
CA SER A 229 -6.81 -1.24 -18.30
C SER A 229 -6.31 -2.67 -18.42
N GLY A 230 -7.13 -3.59 -17.91
CA GLY A 230 -7.04 -5.00 -18.23
C GLY A 230 -7.63 -5.30 -19.61
N VAL A 231 -8.07 -6.54 -19.79
CA VAL A 231 -8.87 -6.96 -20.95
C VAL A 231 -10.17 -7.64 -20.47
N PRO A 232 -11.22 -7.75 -21.30
CA PRO A 232 -12.51 -8.34 -20.89
C PRO A 232 -12.38 -9.72 -20.24
N SER A 233 -11.51 -10.57 -20.79
CA SER A 233 -11.25 -11.92 -20.30
C SER A 233 -10.30 -12.00 -19.11
N SER A 234 -9.59 -10.90 -18.78
CA SER A 234 -8.57 -10.86 -17.73
C SER A 234 -8.45 -9.45 -17.16
N SER A 235 -9.30 -9.16 -16.19
CA SER A 235 -9.26 -7.90 -15.44
C SER A 235 -7.97 -7.78 -14.63
N ILE A 236 -7.51 -6.55 -14.40
CA ILE A 236 -6.49 -6.25 -13.38
C ILE A 236 -7.08 -6.63 -12.02
N LYS A 237 -6.40 -7.52 -11.28
CA LYS A 237 -6.84 -7.97 -9.95
C LYS A 237 -6.04 -7.27 -8.86
N ILE A 238 -6.72 -6.58 -7.96
CA ILE A 238 -6.14 -5.90 -6.80
C ILE A 238 -6.76 -6.50 -5.55
N HIS A 239 -6.07 -7.39 -4.85
CA HIS A 239 -6.73 -8.14 -3.77
C HIS A 239 -5.86 -8.49 -2.58
N ASP A 240 -6.52 -8.69 -1.44
CA ASP A 240 -5.88 -9.12 -0.20
C ASP A 240 -4.71 -8.23 0.25
N ASN A 241 -4.69 -6.96 -0.17
CA ASN A 241 -3.70 -5.99 0.31
C ASN A 241 -4.16 -5.40 1.65
N TYR A 242 -3.18 -5.10 2.50
CA TYR A 242 -3.37 -4.25 3.68
C TYR A 242 -2.80 -2.87 3.40
N ILE A 243 -3.65 -1.86 3.51
CA ILE A 243 -3.28 -0.46 3.33
C ILE A 243 -3.67 0.29 4.59
N GLN A 244 -2.70 0.92 5.24
CA GLN A 244 -2.92 1.78 6.38
C GLN A 244 -2.31 3.16 6.13
N GLY A 245 -3.13 4.18 6.25
CA GLY A 245 -2.69 5.57 6.16
C GLY A 245 -2.53 6.08 4.73
N ALA A 246 -3.20 7.19 4.47
CA ALA A 246 -2.96 8.10 3.36
C ALA A 246 -3.24 9.48 3.95
N TYR A 247 -2.18 10.22 4.22
CA TYR A 247 -2.26 11.45 5.02
C TYR A 247 -1.55 12.60 4.34
N ASN A 248 -2.01 13.81 4.66
CA ASN A 248 -1.17 14.99 4.54
C ASN A 248 -0.02 14.93 5.57
N VAL A 249 1.05 15.70 5.34
CA VAL A 249 2.16 15.88 6.28
C VAL A 249 1.68 16.47 7.61
N GLN A 250 0.61 17.27 7.58
CA GLN A 250 -0.03 17.82 8.76
C GLN A 250 -1.52 17.41 8.82
N PRO A 251 -1.83 16.15 9.17
CA PRO A 251 -3.16 15.56 9.01
C PRO A 251 -4.27 16.24 9.82
N THR A 252 -3.92 16.97 10.89
CA THR A 252 -4.88 17.66 11.74
C THR A 252 -5.14 19.11 11.31
N LYS A 253 -4.37 19.64 10.34
CA LYS A 253 -4.38 21.05 9.96
C LYS A 253 -4.75 21.29 8.50
N LEU A 254 -4.30 20.40 7.61
CA LEU A 254 -4.43 20.58 6.17
C LEU A 254 -5.48 19.63 5.59
N ASP A 255 -6.17 20.11 4.57
CA ASP A 255 -7.04 19.27 3.74
C ASP A 255 -6.19 18.34 2.86
N TYR A 256 -6.80 17.28 2.33
CA TYR A 256 -6.07 16.23 1.65
C TYR A 256 -6.98 15.44 0.71
N GLY A 257 -6.50 15.19 -0.52
CA GLY A 257 -7.25 14.51 -1.58
C GLY A 257 -6.98 13.01 -1.69
N GLY A 258 -5.88 12.52 -1.11
CA GLY A 258 -5.44 11.14 -1.29
C GLY A 258 -6.41 10.08 -0.74
N ALA A 259 -6.22 8.84 -1.17
CA ALA A 259 -7.10 7.71 -0.86
C ALA A 259 -6.32 6.40 -0.66
N GLY A 260 -6.99 5.36 -0.16
CA GLY A 260 -6.43 4.01 -0.18
C GLY A 260 -6.22 3.52 -1.62
N MET A 261 -7.23 3.66 -2.47
CA MET A 261 -7.13 3.29 -3.89
C MET A 261 -7.95 4.23 -4.77
N ASN A 262 -7.49 4.46 -6.00
CA ASN A 262 -8.34 4.92 -7.09
C ASN A 262 -8.27 3.91 -8.25
N LEU A 263 -9.41 3.24 -8.46
CA LEU A 263 -9.52 2.12 -9.40
C LEU A 263 -9.79 2.58 -10.83
N GLY A 264 -10.11 3.85 -11.04
CA GLY A 264 -10.32 4.41 -12.36
C GLY A 264 -10.18 5.91 -12.31
N ASP A 265 -9.17 6.43 -13.01
CA ASP A 265 -8.79 7.83 -12.95
C ASP A 265 -8.46 8.40 -14.33
N GLY A 266 -8.61 9.71 -14.47
CA GLY A 266 -8.37 10.47 -15.69
C GLY A 266 -9.58 10.56 -16.65
N LEU A 267 -9.52 11.58 -17.50
CA LEU A 267 -10.48 11.82 -18.58
C LEU A 267 -10.09 10.99 -19.82
N ALA A 268 -11.01 10.19 -20.34
CA ALA A 268 -10.87 9.49 -21.60
C ALA A 268 -12.05 9.78 -22.53
N LYS A 269 -11.77 10.17 -23.78
CA LYS A 269 -12.79 10.46 -24.81
C LYS A 269 -13.19 9.24 -25.63
N LYS A 270 -12.47 8.13 -25.50
CA LYS A 270 -12.70 6.87 -26.23
C LYS A 270 -12.63 5.70 -25.24
N PRO A 271 -13.51 4.67 -25.36
CA PRO A 271 -13.51 3.53 -24.44
C PRO A 271 -12.14 2.84 -24.35
N GLY A 272 -11.45 2.67 -25.47
CA GLY A 272 -10.13 2.00 -25.51
C GLY A 272 -9.00 2.72 -24.76
N ASP A 273 -9.20 4.00 -24.38
CA ASP A 273 -8.23 4.82 -23.66
C ASP A 273 -8.56 4.98 -22.16
N ALA A 274 -9.78 4.58 -21.77
CA ALA A 274 -10.31 4.71 -20.43
C ALA A 274 -9.75 3.63 -19.50
N ALA A 275 -9.70 3.95 -18.20
CA ALA A 275 -9.44 2.94 -17.19
C ALA A 275 -10.53 1.86 -17.28
N SER A 276 -10.15 0.58 -17.31
CA SER A 276 -11.16 -0.47 -17.53
C SER A 276 -10.74 -1.88 -17.17
N TYR A 277 -11.73 -2.74 -16.93
CA TYR A 277 -11.55 -4.14 -16.55
C TYR A 277 -10.68 -4.27 -15.30
N ILE A 278 -11.13 -3.68 -14.20
CA ILE A 278 -10.40 -3.63 -12.92
C ILE A 278 -11.28 -4.22 -11.83
N ARG A 279 -10.71 -5.10 -11.01
CA ARG A 279 -11.40 -5.73 -9.88
C ARG A 279 -10.58 -5.56 -8.62
N ALA A 280 -11.15 -4.89 -7.62
CA ALA A 280 -10.54 -4.73 -6.30
C ALA A 280 -11.36 -5.47 -5.24
N TYR A 281 -10.77 -6.47 -4.57
CA TYR A 281 -11.51 -7.30 -3.63
C TYR A 281 -10.71 -7.84 -2.45
N ASN A 282 -11.40 -8.15 -1.36
CA ASN A 282 -10.80 -8.70 -0.13
C ASN A 282 -9.67 -7.84 0.48
N ASN A 283 -9.56 -6.57 0.09
CA ASN A 283 -8.56 -5.66 0.65
C ASN A 283 -9.01 -5.14 2.01
N GLN A 284 -8.04 -4.77 2.84
CA GLN A 284 -8.25 -4.11 4.13
C GLN A 284 -7.60 -2.73 4.08
N ILE A 285 -8.43 -1.69 4.15
CA ILE A 285 -8.00 -0.28 4.06
C ILE A 285 -8.34 0.40 5.37
N VAL A 286 -7.33 1.00 6.00
CA VAL A 286 -7.40 1.47 7.39
C VAL A 286 -6.88 2.90 7.52
N GLY A 287 -7.64 3.76 8.18
CA GLY A 287 -7.18 5.10 8.57
C GLY A 287 -6.67 5.96 7.39
N THR A 288 -7.24 5.81 6.20
CA THR A 288 -6.96 6.72 5.08
C THR A 288 -7.94 7.88 5.07
N ASN A 289 -7.73 8.85 4.18
CA ASN A 289 -8.62 10.00 4.02
C ASN A 289 -9.92 9.68 3.28
N SER A 290 -9.79 9.00 2.14
CA SER A 290 -10.86 8.24 1.49
C SER A 290 -10.43 6.79 1.33
N GLY A 291 -11.38 5.86 1.29
CA GLY A 291 -11.06 4.44 1.17
C GLY A 291 -10.79 4.00 -0.27
N ILE A 292 -11.83 3.75 -1.07
CA ILE A 292 -11.75 3.38 -2.49
C ILE A 292 -12.52 4.38 -3.35
N ALA A 293 -11.84 4.95 -4.33
CA ALA A 293 -12.39 5.80 -5.36
C ALA A 293 -12.62 5.02 -6.66
N LEU A 294 -13.76 5.26 -7.31
CA LEU A 294 -14.08 4.84 -8.66
C LEU A 294 -14.53 6.09 -9.45
N SER A 295 -13.55 6.83 -9.98
CA SER A 295 -13.72 8.22 -10.46
C SER A 295 -13.88 8.35 -11.98
N ALA A 296 -13.51 7.31 -12.72
CA ALA A 296 -13.49 7.28 -14.17
C ALA A 296 -13.54 5.82 -14.68
N GLY A 297 -13.76 5.65 -15.97
CA GLY A 297 -13.57 4.36 -16.63
C GLY A 297 -14.79 3.46 -16.64
N HIS A 298 -14.61 2.22 -17.11
CA HIS A 298 -15.72 1.28 -17.29
C HIS A 298 -15.34 -0.17 -16.95
N ASP A 299 -16.32 -1.00 -16.64
CA ASP A 299 -16.10 -2.40 -16.23
C ASP A 299 -15.17 -2.50 -14.99
N ILE A 300 -15.48 -1.70 -13.96
CA ILE A 300 -14.72 -1.62 -12.71
C ILE A 300 -15.59 -2.10 -11.56
N LEU A 301 -15.04 -3.02 -10.75
CA LEU A 301 -15.76 -3.63 -9.64
C LEU A 301 -14.93 -3.61 -8.34
N ALA A 302 -15.45 -2.93 -7.32
CA ALA A 302 -14.94 -3.00 -5.94
C ALA A 302 -15.86 -3.86 -5.06
N TYR A 303 -15.39 -4.99 -4.53
CA TYR A 303 -16.24 -5.88 -3.75
C TYR A 303 -15.56 -6.66 -2.64
N ASN A 304 -16.31 -7.06 -1.60
CA ASN A 304 -15.79 -7.81 -0.44
C ASN A 304 -14.60 -7.13 0.26
N ASN A 305 -14.44 -5.82 0.13
CA ASN A 305 -13.39 -5.09 0.84
C ASN A 305 -13.87 -4.73 2.25
N ARG A 306 -12.92 -4.59 3.17
CA ARG A 306 -13.14 -4.07 4.53
C ARG A 306 -12.42 -2.74 4.68
N LEU A 307 -13.17 -1.68 4.97
CA LEU A 307 -12.64 -0.33 5.05
C LEU A 307 -13.01 0.27 6.41
N ILE A 308 -12.02 0.56 7.25
CA ILE A 308 -12.24 1.00 8.62
C ILE A 308 -11.40 2.26 8.88
N SER A 309 -12.06 3.40 9.13
CA SER A 309 -11.42 4.63 9.56
C SER A 309 -12.19 5.23 10.73
N SER A 310 -11.54 5.40 11.87
CA SER A 310 -12.10 6.15 13.00
C SER A 310 -12.00 7.66 12.79
N GLY A 311 -11.21 8.10 11.80
CA GLY A 311 -10.96 9.51 11.54
C GLY A 311 -10.07 10.18 12.58
N TYR A 312 -9.33 9.39 13.37
CA TYR A 312 -8.40 9.86 14.39
C TYR A 312 -6.98 9.35 14.09
N LEU A 313 -5.98 10.13 14.48
CA LEU A 313 -4.60 9.69 14.54
C LEU A 313 -4.39 8.70 15.69
N PRO A 314 -3.28 7.93 15.72
CA PRO A 314 -2.97 7.02 16.82
C PRO A 314 -2.92 7.68 18.21
N ASP A 315 -2.68 8.99 18.26
CA ASP A 315 -2.67 9.80 19.49
C ASP A 315 -4.05 10.37 19.87
N GLY A 316 -5.11 10.03 19.13
CA GLY A 316 -6.48 10.45 19.41
C GLY A 316 -6.88 11.79 18.82
N ARG A 317 -5.97 12.53 18.15
CA ARG A 317 -6.35 13.78 17.47
C ARG A 317 -7.14 13.51 16.21
N ALA A 318 -8.16 14.33 15.94
CA ALA A 318 -9.00 14.18 14.76
C ALA A 318 -8.24 14.56 13.48
N ILE A 319 -8.46 13.77 12.42
CA ILE A 319 -7.92 14.03 11.08
C ILE A 319 -8.86 15.02 10.37
N ARG A 320 -8.28 16.10 9.82
CA ARG A 320 -9.05 17.15 9.15
C ARG A 320 -9.68 16.70 7.83
N GLY A 321 -8.91 16.01 6.99
CA GLY A 321 -9.31 15.70 5.62
C GLY A 321 -10.40 14.65 5.45
N GLN A 322 -10.76 13.89 6.51
CA GLN A 322 -11.63 12.70 6.39
C GLN A 322 -12.83 12.92 5.48
N ASN A 323 -12.97 12.05 4.47
CA ASN A 323 -14.00 12.20 3.44
C ASN A 323 -14.98 11.04 3.46
N VAL A 324 -14.78 9.99 2.66
CA VAL A 324 -15.75 8.90 2.43
C VAL A 324 -15.06 7.55 2.33
N GLY A 325 -15.74 6.48 2.76
CA GLY A 325 -15.22 5.12 2.64
C GLY A 325 -15.10 4.66 1.19
N ILE A 326 -16.20 4.61 0.43
CA ILE A 326 -16.17 4.27 -1.00
C ILE A 326 -17.02 5.28 -1.77
N TYR A 327 -16.55 5.70 -2.94
CA TYR A 327 -17.40 6.41 -3.87
C TYR A 327 -17.38 5.87 -5.30
N VAL A 328 -18.51 6.05 -5.99
CA VAL A 328 -18.67 5.83 -7.42
C VAL A 328 -19.22 7.13 -8.01
N TRP A 329 -18.34 7.89 -8.66
CA TRP A 329 -18.63 9.24 -9.12
C TRP A 329 -18.00 9.45 -10.50
N ASP A 330 -18.78 9.91 -11.46
CA ASP A 330 -18.26 10.32 -12.77
C ASP A 330 -17.55 11.69 -12.67
N PHE A 331 -16.42 11.70 -11.97
CA PHE A 331 -15.69 12.91 -11.59
C PHE A 331 -15.30 13.77 -12.81
N TYR A 332 -14.96 13.11 -13.91
CA TYR A 332 -14.51 13.75 -15.14
C TYR A 332 -15.62 14.01 -16.16
N ASN A 333 -16.88 13.73 -15.82
CA ASN A 333 -18.01 13.82 -16.75
C ASN A 333 -17.74 12.99 -18.03
N ASN A 334 -17.30 11.75 -17.83
CA ASN A 334 -16.94 10.75 -18.84
C ASN A 334 -18.17 10.06 -19.45
N LYS A 335 -19.33 10.08 -18.78
CA LYS A 335 -20.60 9.55 -19.33
C LYS A 335 -20.94 10.16 -20.69
N LYS A 336 -20.68 11.45 -20.89
CA LYS A 336 -20.92 12.13 -22.18
C LYS A 336 -20.07 11.57 -23.33
N TYR A 337 -18.93 10.96 -23.01
CA TYR A 337 -18.05 10.28 -23.97
C TYR A 337 -18.31 8.77 -24.05
N LYS A 338 -19.31 8.27 -23.31
CA LYS A 338 -19.59 6.83 -23.18
C LYS A 338 -18.37 6.06 -22.66
N THR A 339 -17.58 6.67 -21.77
CA THR A 339 -16.39 6.06 -21.14
C THR A 339 -16.53 5.85 -19.64
N PHE A 340 -17.73 6.10 -19.10
CA PHE A 340 -18.11 5.76 -17.72
C PHE A 340 -19.39 4.92 -17.71
N TYR A 341 -19.27 3.62 -17.49
CA TYR A 341 -20.38 2.66 -17.42
C TYR A 341 -19.92 1.35 -16.76
N ASN A 342 -20.85 0.55 -16.22
CA ASN A 342 -20.51 -0.68 -15.51
C ASN A 342 -19.44 -0.48 -14.41
N VAL A 343 -19.57 0.61 -13.64
CA VAL A 343 -18.72 0.94 -12.49
C VAL A 343 -19.53 0.69 -11.22
N ILE A 344 -19.09 -0.27 -10.41
CA ILE A 344 -19.89 -0.84 -9.33
C ILE A 344 -19.05 -1.05 -8.07
N ALA A 345 -19.63 -0.75 -6.91
CA ALA A 345 -19.13 -1.15 -5.61
C ALA A 345 -20.20 -1.98 -4.88
N ARG A 346 -19.93 -3.24 -4.52
CA ARG A 346 -20.91 -4.12 -3.86
C ARG A 346 -20.30 -5.02 -2.80
N ASP A 347 -21.11 -5.53 -1.89
CA ASP A 347 -20.69 -6.54 -0.90
C ASP A 347 -19.52 -6.08 0.03
N ASN A 348 -19.26 -4.77 0.13
CA ASN A 348 -18.20 -4.23 0.99
C ASN A 348 -18.69 -4.03 2.43
N LEU A 349 -17.78 -4.07 3.41
CA LEU A 349 -18.05 -3.67 4.79
C LEU A 349 -17.26 -2.40 5.11
N VAL A 350 -17.95 -1.33 5.49
CA VAL A 350 -17.32 -0.01 5.67
C VAL A 350 -17.74 0.64 6.98
N GLY A 351 -16.75 1.04 7.78
CA GLY A 351 -16.92 1.96 8.90
C GLY A 351 -16.07 3.19 8.64
N TRP A 352 -16.68 4.37 8.48
CA TRP A 352 -15.92 5.57 8.09
C TRP A 352 -16.37 6.79 8.87
N SER A 353 -15.67 7.13 9.94
CA SER A 353 -16.05 8.23 10.83
C SER A 353 -15.51 9.59 10.39
N LYS A 354 -16.33 10.63 10.59
CA LYS A 354 -15.96 12.04 10.34
C LYS A 354 -16.09 12.86 11.63
N PRO A 355 -15.17 12.67 12.60
CA PRO A 355 -15.34 13.19 13.95
C PRO A 355 -15.45 14.72 14.05
N LEU A 356 -14.87 15.46 13.09
CA LEU A 356 -14.97 16.93 13.04
C LEU A 356 -16.28 17.45 12.44
N GLN A 357 -17.04 16.62 11.72
CA GLN A 357 -18.32 17.04 11.15
C GLN A 357 -19.48 16.72 12.09
N ARG A 358 -19.47 15.51 12.68
CA ARG A 358 -20.50 15.07 13.61
C ARG A 358 -19.94 13.98 14.50
N PHE A 359 -20.08 14.15 15.83
CA PHE A 359 -19.71 13.11 16.78
C PHE A 359 -20.50 11.81 16.51
N GLY A 360 -19.78 10.69 16.41
CA GLY A 360 -20.36 9.39 16.03
C GLY A 360 -20.88 9.29 14.58
N GLY A 361 -20.76 10.34 13.78
CA GLY A 361 -21.20 10.37 12.39
C GLY A 361 -20.31 9.52 11.50
N GLN A 362 -20.94 8.77 10.58
CA GLN A 362 -20.26 7.99 9.56
C GLN A 362 -20.58 8.48 8.14
N ASN A 363 -19.64 8.30 7.21
CA ASN A 363 -19.81 8.54 5.77
C ASN A 363 -19.22 7.37 4.95
N PRO A 364 -19.86 6.19 4.99
CA PRO A 364 -19.30 4.98 4.42
C PRO A 364 -19.34 4.96 2.88
N PHE A 365 -20.38 5.54 2.28
CA PHE A 365 -20.68 5.35 0.85
C PHE A 365 -21.19 6.64 0.19
N TRP A 366 -20.76 6.88 -1.05
CA TRP A 366 -21.34 7.91 -1.91
C TRP A 366 -21.38 7.44 -3.38
N PHE A 367 -22.57 7.06 -3.87
CA PHE A 367 -22.73 6.35 -5.15
C PHE A 367 -23.67 7.07 -6.13
N PRO A 368 -23.49 8.37 -6.42
CA PRO A 368 -24.38 9.11 -7.32
C PRO A 368 -24.40 8.52 -8.74
N ASP A 369 -23.28 7.98 -9.21
CA ASP A 369 -23.11 7.52 -10.58
C ASP A 369 -22.98 6.02 -10.74
N CYS A 370 -23.26 5.26 -9.68
CA CYS A 370 -23.21 3.81 -9.77
C CYS A 370 -24.13 3.29 -10.88
N ASP A 371 -23.63 2.28 -11.59
CA ASP A 371 -24.37 1.65 -12.67
C ASP A 371 -25.72 1.10 -12.18
N ARG A 372 -26.74 1.18 -13.05
CA ARG A 372 -28.12 0.81 -12.73
C ARG A 372 -28.56 -0.40 -13.56
N ASP A 373 -29.48 -1.19 -13.03
CA ASP A 373 -30.13 -2.28 -13.78
C ASP A 373 -31.20 -1.74 -14.74
N SER A 374 -31.85 -2.65 -15.49
CA SER A 374 -32.90 -2.30 -16.46
C SER A 374 -34.15 -1.67 -15.83
N ARG A 375 -34.30 -1.77 -14.49
CA ARG A 375 -35.40 -1.16 -13.73
C ARG A 375 -34.95 0.13 -13.03
N GLY A 376 -33.75 0.63 -13.32
CA GLY A 376 -33.20 1.85 -12.73
C GLY A 376 -32.67 1.70 -11.29
N LYS A 377 -32.61 0.48 -10.76
CA LYS A 377 -32.08 0.22 -9.40
C LYS A 377 -30.55 0.21 -9.45
N SER A 378 -29.92 0.84 -8.46
CA SER A 378 -28.45 0.83 -8.34
C SER A 378 -27.92 -0.60 -8.18
N LYS A 379 -26.86 -0.93 -8.92
CA LYS A 379 -26.12 -2.20 -8.79
C LYS A 379 -25.11 -2.18 -7.63
N CYS A 380 -24.91 -1.05 -6.96
CA CYS A 380 -24.07 -0.93 -5.78
C CYS A 380 -24.76 -1.48 -4.52
N VAL A 381 -25.00 -2.79 -4.51
CA VAL A 381 -25.83 -3.48 -3.52
C VAL A 381 -25.01 -4.19 -2.44
N ASN A 382 -25.68 -4.62 -1.37
CA ASN A 382 -25.12 -5.43 -0.27
C ASN A 382 -23.91 -4.82 0.44
N ASN A 383 -23.64 -3.53 0.23
CA ASN A 383 -22.67 -2.80 1.01
C ASN A 383 -23.23 -2.60 2.42
N ARG A 384 -22.42 -2.94 3.44
CA ARG A 384 -22.81 -2.89 4.84
C ARG A 384 -22.01 -1.83 5.56
N THR A 385 -22.68 -1.05 6.39
CA THR A 385 -22.04 -0.13 7.32
C THR A 385 -21.69 -0.88 8.60
N VAL A 386 -20.50 -0.66 9.15
CA VAL A 386 -20.15 -1.18 10.46
C VAL A 386 -20.99 -0.46 11.53
N PRO A 387 -21.72 -1.18 12.40
CA PRO A 387 -22.58 -0.55 13.38
C PRO A 387 -21.78 0.21 14.46
N GLY A 388 -22.38 1.26 15.00
CA GLY A 388 -21.84 2.01 16.14
C GLY A 388 -20.71 2.98 15.79
N THR A 389 -19.99 3.43 16.81
CA THR A 389 -18.85 4.35 16.67
C THR A 389 -17.61 3.58 16.24
N ILE A 390 -16.92 4.07 15.20
CA ILE A 390 -15.68 3.47 14.73
C ILE A 390 -14.52 3.94 15.61
N THR A 391 -13.68 3.00 16.08
CA THR A 391 -12.59 3.28 17.03
C THR A 391 -11.23 2.89 16.48
N LEU A 392 -10.16 3.47 17.04
CA LEU A 392 -8.77 3.06 16.76
C LEU A 392 -8.53 1.57 17.09
N GLY A 393 -9.27 0.99 18.04
CA GLY A 393 -9.22 -0.44 18.33
C GLY A 393 -9.70 -1.29 17.16
N MET A 394 -10.74 -0.84 16.45
CA MET A 394 -11.25 -1.53 15.26
C MET A 394 -10.27 -1.43 14.09
N GLU A 395 -9.60 -0.28 13.92
CA GLU A 395 -8.52 -0.13 12.94
C GLU A 395 -7.38 -1.14 13.20
N LYS A 396 -6.91 -1.24 14.45
CA LYS A 396 -5.87 -2.21 14.86
C LYS A 396 -6.33 -3.67 14.62
N ALA A 397 -7.59 -3.97 14.88
CA ALA A 397 -8.14 -5.31 14.66
C ALA A 397 -8.13 -5.74 13.18
N GLU A 398 -8.23 -4.80 12.24
CA GLU A 398 -8.11 -5.12 10.82
C GLU A 398 -6.69 -5.57 10.43
N TYR A 399 -5.65 -5.01 11.05
CA TYR A 399 -4.28 -5.50 10.84
C TYR A 399 -4.13 -6.96 11.33
N THR A 400 -4.60 -7.25 12.55
CA THR A 400 -4.57 -8.61 13.11
C THR A 400 -5.37 -9.59 12.23
N ARG A 401 -6.53 -9.16 11.72
CA ARG A 401 -7.34 -9.96 10.78
C ARG A 401 -6.59 -10.24 9.49
N TRP A 402 -5.90 -9.24 8.93
CA TRP A 402 -5.12 -9.41 7.72
C TRP A 402 -3.94 -10.35 7.92
N GLN A 403 -3.19 -10.19 9.01
CA GLN A 403 -2.11 -11.09 9.38
C GLN A 403 -2.60 -12.55 9.56
N THR A 404 -3.82 -12.72 10.06
CA THR A 404 -4.44 -14.06 10.16
C THR A 404 -4.75 -14.63 8.78
N LYS A 405 -5.26 -13.83 7.84
CA LYS A 405 -5.44 -14.25 6.44
C LYS A 405 -4.13 -14.68 5.80
N LEU A 406 -3.06 -13.90 5.99
CA LEU A 406 -1.73 -14.24 5.50
C LEU A 406 -1.24 -15.58 6.04
N ARG A 407 -1.32 -15.79 7.36
CA ARG A 407 -0.92 -17.05 8.00
C ARG A 407 -1.74 -18.23 7.49
N ALA A 408 -3.06 -18.08 7.39
CA ALA A 408 -3.95 -19.12 6.86
C ALA A 408 -3.64 -19.48 5.40
N ALA A 409 -3.15 -18.51 4.61
CA ALA A 409 -2.70 -18.73 3.24
C ALA A 409 -1.25 -19.24 3.14
N GLY A 410 -0.53 -19.42 4.25
CA GLY A 410 0.89 -19.81 4.25
C GLY A 410 1.82 -18.76 3.65
N LEU A 411 1.41 -17.49 3.64
CA LEU A 411 2.13 -16.40 2.97
C LEU A 411 3.00 -15.59 3.93
N ARG A 412 4.12 -15.10 3.40
CA ARG A 412 5.02 -14.13 4.05
C ARG A 412 5.18 -12.90 3.17
N VAL A 413 5.32 -11.75 3.80
CA VAL A 413 5.40 -10.43 3.15
C VAL A 413 6.73 -9.77 3.48
N GLY A 414 7.27 -9.03 2.51
CA GLY A 414 8.61 -8.48 2.57
C GLY A 414 9.68 -9.50 2.19
N VAL A 415 10.93 -9.14 2.48
CA VAL A 415 12.12 -9.96 2.18
C VAL A 415 12.05 -11.29 2.92
N LEU A 416 12.25 -12.39 2.20
CA LEU A 416 12.34 -13.72 2.78
C LEU A 416 13.76 -14.03 3.28
N PRO A 417 13.92 -14.87 4.32
CA PRO A 417 15.22 -15.40 4.69
C PRO A 417 15.89 -16.08 3.49
N LYS A 418 17.21 -15.97 3.43
CA LYS A 418 18.02 -16.72 2.45
C LYS A 418 18.01 -18.21 2.76
#